data_AF-W1RWA1-F1
#
_entry.id   AF-W1RWA1-F1
#
_cell.length_a   1.000
_cell.length_b   1.000
_cell.length_c   1.000
_cell.angle_alpha   90.00
_cell.angle_beta   90.00
_cell.angle_gamma   90.00
#
_symmetry.space_group_name_H-M   'P 1'
#
loop_
_entity.id
_entity.type
_entity.pdbx_description
1 polymer ?
#
loop_
_entity_poly.entity_id
_entity_poly.type
_entity_poly.pdbx_seq_one_letter_code
_entity_poly.pdbx_strand_id
1 'polypeptide(L)'
;MYEEASNATILMLLHTAVYPFLAAIIVSIVAGKLLRGSSYLGYLGGFIVGLSLIHSGLSFPPNQAIDYYSISIIIGIIALLCSTLINKAIPHNGINFVLFSLSFYLLLNPVLKHSGPITSLSWAIVSALIMLCYQFLAEKTHNTEQDQAKNERGISPLLLLIGLMIVAGSAAPVISIGGSLLIGQLLGAFGAALFGYALMAYVTKEKQSHTSIPALLILAGLITQSHVLADIPLSVMLMLAASCFVTPIALLLSNQQSNKKSVIIIISQLIISGLISGLSLWLVWPESSLY
;
A
#
# COMPACT_ATOMS: atom_id res chain seq x y z
N MET A 1 23.08 25.15 -14.14
CA MET A 1 21.92 24.53 -14.80
C MET A 1 21.95 22.99 -14.78
N TYR A 2 22.97 22.29 -15.34
CA TYR A 2 23.02 20.81 -15.25
C TYR A 2 23.42 20.25 -13.86
N GLU A 3 24.28 20.97 -13.10
CA GLU A 3 24.68 20.53 -11.75
C GLU A 3 23.55 20.63 -10.72
N GLU A 4 22.66 21.62 -10.84
CA GLU A 4 21.50 21.79 -9.96
C GLU A 4 20.43 20.71 -10.21
N ALA A 5 20.24 20.29 -11.47
CA ALA A 5 19.32 19.20 -11.83
C ALA A 5 19.82 17.82 -11.37
N SER A 6 21.15 17.61 -11.37
CA SER A 6 21.77 16.40 -10.83
C SER A 6 21.52 16.27 -9.32
N ASN A 7 21.74 17.35 -8.57
CA ASN A 7 21.45 17.37 -7.12
C ASN A 7 19.97 17.18 -6.81
N ALA A 8 19.06 17.78 -7.60
CA ALA A 8 17.62 17.62 -7.40
C ALA A 8 17.15 16.17 -7.61
N THR A 9 17.69 15.46 -8.61
CA THR A 9 17.35 14.06 -8.88
C THR A 9 17.83 13.14 -7.77
N ILE A 10 19.05 13.37 -7.26
CA ILE A 10 19.62 12.62 -6.13
C ILE A 10 18.82 12.86 -4.86
N LEU A 11 18.46 14.12 -4.58
CA LEU A 11 17.69 14.48 -3.39
C LEU A 11 16.27 13.89 -3.45
N MET A 12 15.65 13.90 -4.63
CA MET A 12 14.37 13.23 -4.88
C MET A 12 14.47 11.72 -4.63
N LEU A 13 15.50 11.03 -5.13
CA LEU A 13 15.73 9.61 -4.86
C LEU A 13 15.94 9.32 -3.37
N LEU A 14 16.66 10.20 -2.67
CA LEU A 14 16.88 10.09 -1.24
C LEU A 14 15.57 10.16 -0.44
N HIS A 15 14.72 11.13 -0.74
CA HIS A 15 13.44 11.32 -0.05
C HIS A 15 12.41 10.23 -0.38
N THR A 16 12.46 9.69 -1.61
CA THR A 16 11.45 8.76 -2.12
C THR A 16 11.82 7.29 -1.94
N ALA A 17 13.10 6.95 -1.80
CA ALA A 17 13.52 5.56 -1.70
C ALA A 17 14.43 5.32 -0.50
N VAL A 18 15.54 6.07 -0.40
CA VAL A 18 16.63 5.74 0.55
C VAL A 18 16.21 6.00 2.00
N TYR A 19 15.69 7.18 2.31
CA TYR A 19 15.29 7.53 3.68
C TYR A 19 14.10 6.71 4.19
N PRO A 20 13.00 6.52 3.42
CA PRO A 20 11.90 5.64 3.84
C PRO A 20 12.37 4.20 4.09
N PHE A 21 13.27 3.68 3.26
CA PHE A 21 13.85 2.34 3.41
C PHE A 21 14.69 2.22 4.70
N LEU A 22 15.63 3.14 4.93
CA LEU A 22 16.48 3.13 6.11
C LEU A 22 15.65 3.34 7.39
N ALA A 23 14.69 4.25 7.36
CA ALA A 23 13.77 4.47 8.46
C ALA A 23 12.96 3.20 8.77
N ALA A 24 12.45 2.51 7.75
CA ALA A 24 11.73 1.25 7.94
C ALA A 24 12.60 0.18 8.62
N ILE A 25 13.87 0.05 8.21
CA ILE A 25 14.81 -0.90 8.82
C ILE A 25 15.07 -0.54 10.29
N ILE A 26 15.41 0.71 10.57
CA ILE A 26 15.74 1.17 11.93
C ILE A 26 14.53 1.00 12.85
N VAL A 27 13.36 1.45 12.41
CA VAL A 27 12.12 1.35 13.19
C VAL A 27 11.72 -0.11 13.37
N SER A 28 11.86 -0.99 12.37
CA SER A 28 11.63 -2.43 12.53
C SER A 28 12.55 -3.06 13.57
N ILE A 29 13.83 -2.70 13.59
CA ILE A 29 14.79 -3.22 14.59
C ILE A 29 14.44 -2.73 15.99
N VAL A 30 14.18 -1.43 16.13
CA VAL A 30 13.85 -0.82 17.43
C VAL A 30 12.53 -1.34 17.95
N ALA A 31 11.47 -1.32 17.13
CA ALA A 31 10.14 -1.82 17.51
C ALA A 31 10.13 -3.33 17.76
N GLY A 32 10.87 -4.10 16.95
CA GLY A 32 11.02 -5.55 17.14
C GLY A 32 11.72 -5.90 18.45
N LYS A 33 12.75 -5.15 18.85
CA LYS A 33 13.45 -5.35 20.13
C LYS A 33 12.68 -4.81 21.34
N LEU A 34 12.07 -3.64 21.22
CA LEU A 34 11.48 -2.90 22.35
C LEU A 34 10.03 -3.30 22.64
N LEU A 35 9.23 -3.52 21.59
CA LEU A 35 7.77 -3.70 21.69
C LEU A 35 7.32 -5.13 21.31
N ARG A 36 8.26 -6.09 21.18
CA ARG A 36 8.04 -7.54 20.96
C ARG A 36 6.68 -7.87 20.33
N GLY A 37 6.58 -7.72 19.00
CA GLY A 37 5.34 -7.98 18.26
C GLY A 37 4.76 -6.79 17.50
N SER A 38 5.45 -5.64 17.49
CA SER A 38 5.03 -4.44 16.75
C SER A 38 5.97 -4.06 15.60
N SER A 39 6.75 -5.02 15.07
CA SER A 39 7.66 -4.77 13.93
C SER A 39 6.97 -4.20 12.69
N TYR A 40 5.65 -4.43 12.49
CA TYR A 40 4.86 -3.80 11.43
C TYR A 40 4.89 -2.27 11.47
N LEU A 41 5.20 -1.66 12.63
CA LEU A 41 5.44 -0.21 12.74
C LEU A 41 6.63 0.25 11.90
N GLY A 42 7.52 -0.66 11.47
CA GLY A 42 8.65 -0.36 10.60
C GLY A 42 8.24 0.30 9.30
N TYR A 43 7.41 -0.37 8.48
CA TYR A 43 7.00 0.22 7.20
C TYR A 43 6.10 1.45 7.39
N LEU A 44 5.31 1.51 8.47
CA LEU A 44 4.51 2.68 8.80
C LEU A 44 5.39 3.88 9.15
N GLY A 45 6.42 3.68 9.97
CA GLY A 45 7.41 4.70 10.30
C GLY A 45 8.22 5.15 9.07
N GLY A 46 8.64 4.21 8.22
CA GLY A 46 9.29 4.51 6.96
C GLY A 46 8.41 5.35 6.03
N PHE A 47 7.13 5.02 5.92
CA PHE A 47 6.17 5.80 5.15
C PHE A 47 5.93 7.19 5.75
N ILE A 48 5.82 7.35 7.07
CA ILE A 48 5.68 8.66 7.74
C ILE A 48 6.89 9.55 7.47
N VAL A 49 8.11 8.98 7.55
CA VAL A 49 9.33 9.73 7.21
C VAL A 49 9.31 10.18 5.75
N GLY A 50 8.92 9.29 4.82
CA GLY A 50 8.72 9.65 3.42
C GLY A 50 7.67 10.73 3.22
N LEU A 51 6.50 10.59 3.86
CA LEU A 51 5.41 11.57 3.85
C LEU A 51 5.90 12.94 4.33
N SER A 52 6.60 12.99 5.47
CA SER A 52 7.12 14.24 6.03
C SER A 52 8.14 14.91 5.12
N LEU A 53 9.05 14.15 4.51
CA LEU A 53 10.11 14.68 3.65
C LEU A 53 9.57 15.15 2.29
N ILE A 54 8.63 14.40 1.71
CA ILE A 54 8.00 14.73 0.42
C ILE A 54 7.01 15.89 0.59
N HIS A 55 6.20 15.88 1.66
CA HIS A 55 5.22 16.92 1.94
C HIS A 55 5.87 18.27 2.31
N SER A 56 6.98 18.25 3.06
CA SER A 56 7.72 19.49 3.36
C SER A 56 8.47 20.04 2.14
N GLY A 57 8.77 19.20 1.15
CA GLY A 57 9.47 19.59 -0.07
C GLY A 57 8.57 20.06 -1.22
N LEU A 58 7.28 19.68 -1.21
CA LEU A 58 6.33 19.98 -2.28
C LEU A 58 5.00 20.47 -1.69
N SER A 59 4.75 21.78 -1.73
CA SER A 59 3.48 22.37 -1.29
C SER A 59 2.35 22.03 -2.26
N PHE A 60 1.50 21.05 -1.92
CA PHE A 60 0.36 20.63 -2.75
C PHE A 60 -0.96 21.08 -2.12
N PRO A 61 -1.70 22.02 -2.74
CA PRO A 61 -3.05 22.34 -2.30
C PRO A 61 -4.03 21.22 -2.71
N PRO A 62 -4.98 20.81 -1.83
CA PRO A 62 -5.11 21.20 -0.44
C PRO A 62 -4.17 20.41 0.49
N ASN A 63 -3.31 21.12 1.25
CA ASN A 63 -2.36 20.50 2.21
C ASN A 63 -3.05 19.48 3.14
N GLN A 64 -4.31 19.75 3.47
CA GLN A 64 -5.15 18.93 4.34
C GLN A 64 -5.31 17.48 3.85
N ALA A 65 -5.33 17.20 2.54
CA ALA A 65 -5.60 15.86 2.02
C ALA A 65 -4.48 14.85 2.31
N ILE A 66 -3.23 15.33 2.33
CA ILE A 66 -2.05 14.51 2.60
C ILE A 66 -1.89 14.25 4.11
N ASP A 67 -2.27 15.23 4.95
CA ASP A 67 -2.26 15.09 6.40
C ASP A 67 -3.16 13.94 6.89
N TYR A 68 -4.27 13.67 6.18
CA TYR A 68 -5.16 12.56 6.50
C TYR A 68 -4.52 11.18 6.28
N TYR A 69 -3.39 11.05 5.58
CA TYR A 69 -2.65 9.77 5.57
C TYR A 69 -2.08 9.41 6.94
N SER A 70 -1.69 10.38 7.77
CA SER A 70 -1.26 10.11 9.14
C SER A 70 -2.41 9.55 9.99
N ILE A 71 -3.63 10.07 9.78
CA ILE A 71 -4.85 9.56 10.43
C ILE A 71 -5.22 8.18 9.88
N SER A 72 -5.06 7.97 8.58
CA SER A 72 -5.26 6.70 7.88
C SER A 72 -4.37 5.59 8.45
N ILE A 73 -3.12 5.90 8.79
CA ILE A 73 -2.20 4.99 9.49
C ILE A 73 -2.75 4.61 10.87
N ILE A 74 -3.22 5.58 11.66
CA ILE A 74 -3.81 5.32 12.99
C ILE A 74 -5.03 4.41 12.87
N ILE A 75 -5.92 4.69 11.91
CA ILE A 75 -7.08 3.85 11.62
C ILE A 75 -6.65 2.44 11.20
N GLY A 76 -5.60 2.31 10.38
CA GLY A 76 -5.02 1.02 10.00
C GLY A 76 -4.50 0.23 11.19
N ILE A 77 -3.81 0.87 12.14
CA ILE A 77 -3.35 0.24 13.38
C ILE A 77 -4.54 -0.23 14.23
N ILE A 78 -5.59 0.60 14.37
CA ILE A 78 -6.82 0.22 15.08
C ILE A 78 -7.50 -0.98 14.40
N ALA A 79 -7.59 -0.99 13.07
CA ALA A 79 -8.17 -2.09 12.31
C ALA A 79 -7.36 -3.40 12.50
N LEU A 80 -6.03 -3.31 12.53
CA LEU A 80 -5.16 -4.44 12.85
C LEU A 80 -5.40 -4.94 14.27
N LEU A 81 -5.46 -4.04 15.26
CA LEU A 81 -5.72 -4.39 16.66
C LEU A 81 -7.09 -5.06 16.83
N CYS A 82 -8.14 -4.49 16.25
CA CYS A 82 -9.47 -5.10 16.23
C CYS A 82 -9.43 -6.50 15.60
N SER A 83 -8.67 -6.65 14.51
CA SER A 83 -8.52 -7.94 13.82
C SER A 83 -7.78 -8.99 14.65
N THR A 84 -6.87 -8.57 15.53
CA THR A 84 -6.17 -9.49 16.45
C THR A 84 -6.96 -9.83 17.71
N LEU A 85 -7.90 -8.97 18.14
CA LEU A 85 -8.66 -9.13 19.39
C LEU A 85 -10.03 -9.80 19.19
N ILE A 86 -10.61 -9.72 18.00
CA ILE A 86 -11.98 -10.19 17.72
C ILE A 86 -11.93 -11.51 16.93
N ASN A 87 -12.19 -12.62 17.60
CA ASN A 87 -12.20 -13.95 16.97
C ASN A 87 -13.45 -14.26 16.12
N LYS A 88 -14.47 -13.42 16.11
CA LYS A 88 -15.70 -13.65 15.34
C LYS A 88 -15.66 -12.89 14.01
N ALA A 89 -15.76 -13.60 12.89
CA ALA A 89 -15.64 -13.05 11.54
C ALA A 89 -16.66 -11.96 11.19
N ILE A 90 -17.92 -12.08 11.65
CA ILE A 90 -19.00 -11.11 11.35
C ILE A 90 -18.73 -9.73 11.98
N PRO A 91 -18.54 -9.59 13.31
CA PRO A 91 -18.24 -8.29 13.91
C PRO A 91 -16.88 -7.74 13.47
N HIS A 92 -15.90 -8.60 13.22
CA HIS A 92 -14.59 -8.22 12.69
C HIS A 92 -14.70 -7.51 11.34
N ASN A 93 -15.39 -8.11 10.37
CA ASN A 93 -15.56 -7.52 9.05
C ASN A 93 -16.45 -6.26 9.09
N GLY A 94 -17.47 -6.24 9.96
CA GLY A 94 -18.31 -5.05 10.16
C GLY A 94 -17.51 -3.86 10.71
N ILE A 95 -16.65 -4.07 11.69
CA ILE A 95 -15.80 -3.00 12.26
C ILE A 95 -14.77 -2.52 11.24
N ASN A 96 -14.10 -3.44 10.53
CA ASN A 96 -13.15 -3.08 9.48
C ASN A 96 -13.82 -2.29 8.35
N PHE A 97 -15.05 -2.63 7.97
CA PHE A 97 -15.83 -1.87 6.99
C PHE A 97 -16.02 -0.42 7.41
N VAL A 98 -16.44 -0.20 8.66
CA VAL A 98 -16.69 1.12 9.21
C VAL A 98 -15.38 1.92 9.29
N LEU A 99 -14.30 1.29 9.75
CA LEU A 99 -12.98 1.93 9.82
C LEU A 99 -12.44 2.29 8.44
N PHE A 100 -12.57 1.41 7.44
CA PHE A 100 -12.13 1.69 6.07
C PHE A 100 -12.98 2.79 5.45
N SER A 101 -14.30 2.74 5.61
CA SER A 101 -15.21 3.79 5.12
C SER A 101 -14.89 5.15 5.74
N LEU A 102 -14.62 5.18 7.04
CA LEU A 102 -14.21 6.40 7.74
C LEU A 102 -12.87 6.93 7.22
N SER A 103 -11.89 6.04 7.01
CA SER A 103 -10.58 6.44 6.49
C SER A 103 -10.68 7.05 5.09
N PHE A 104 -11.38 6.37 4.17
CA PHE A 104 -11.58 6.88 2.81
C PHE A 104 -12.39 8.16 2.78
N TYR A 105 -13.42 8.28 3.63
CA TYR A 105 -14.17 9.52 3.74
C TYR A 105 -13.26 10.67 4.17
N LEU A 106 -12.42 10.49 5.18
CA LEU A 106 -11.47 11.52 5.62
C LEU A 106 -10.42 11.86 4.55
N LEU A 107 -9.95 10.88 3.78
CA LEU A 107 -8.99 11.09 2.70
C LEU A 107 -9.59 11.80 1.47
N LEU A 108 -10.85 11.50 1.12
CA LEU A 108 -11.49 11.96 -0.11
C LEU A 108 -12.29 13.25 0.09
N ASN A 109 -12.90 13.45 1.27
CA ASN A 109 -13.68 14.64 1.57
C ASN A 109 -12.93 15.96 1.33
N PRO A 110 -11.65 16.15 1.72
CA PRO A 110 -10.93 17.41 1.45
C PRO A 110 -10.73 17.69 -0.03
N VAL A 111 -10.69 16.65 -0.88
CA VAL A 111 -10.49 16.76 -2.33
C VAL A 111 -11.83 16.95 -3.05
N LEU A 112 -12.87 16.24 -2.62
CA LEU A 112 -14.21 16.26 -3.21
C LEU A 112 -15.15 17.32 -2.61
N LYS A 113 -14.63 18.32 -1.88
CA LYS A 113 -15.45 19.37 -1.23
C LYS A 113 -16.44 20.04 -2.20
N HIS A 114 -16.06 20.18 -3.46
CA HIS A 114 -16.87 20.81 -4.50
C HIS A 114 -17.93 19.89 -5.11
N SER A 115 -17.75 18.57 -5.01
CA SER A 115 -18.65 17.56 -5.58
C SER A 115 -19.75 17.12 -4.62
N GLY A 116 -19.80 17.68 -3.41
CA GLY A 116 -20.82 17.44 -2.39
C GLY A 116 -20.52 16.25 -1.47
N PRO A 117 -21.12 16.21 -0.25
CA PRO A 117 -20.84 15.17 0.74
C PRO A 117 -21.33 13.78 0.33
N ILE A 118 -22.31 13.70 -0.57
CA ILE A 118 -22.88 12.44 -1.04
C ILE A 118 -21.88 11.70 -1.93
N THR A 119 -21.13 12.43 -2.77
CA THR A 119 -20.16 11.82 -3.69
C THR A 119 -18.92 11.33 -2.94
N SER A 120 -18.44 12.07 -1.94
CA SER A 120 -17.34 11.59 -1.07
C SER A 120 -17.74 10.38 -0.25
N LEU A 121 -18.98 10.33 0.26
CA LEU A 121 -19.50 9.17 0.98
C LEU A 121 -19.67 7.95 0.06
N SER A 122 -20.21 8.12 -1.15
CA SER A 122 -20.39 7.01 -2.09
C SER A 122 -19.05 6.40 -2.51
N TRP A 123 -18.05 7.24 -2.81
CA TRP A 123 -16.70 6.81 -3.10
C TRP A 123 -16.06 6.06 -1.92
N ALA A 124 -16.21 6.58 -0.71
CA ALA A 124 -15.69 5.94 0.48
C ALA A 124 -16.29 4.55 0.71
N ILE A 125 -17.60 4.39 0.51
CA ILE A 125 -18.30 3.11 0.63
C ILE A 125 -17.81 2.11 -0.42
N VAL A 126 -17.69 2.54 -1.69
CA VAL A 126 -17.23 1.67 -2.78
C VAL A 126 -15.79 1.22 -2.54
N SER A 127 -14.88 2.12 -2.15
CA SER A 127 -13.49 1.79 -1.84
C SER A 127 -13.37 0.87 -0.62
N ALA A 128 -14.19 1.08 0.41
CA ALA A 128 -14.24 0.20 1.57
C ALA A 128 -14.77 -1.21 1.23
N LEU A 129 -15.75 -1.33 0.33
CA LEU A 129 -16.24 -2.63 -0.16
C LEU A 129 -15.15 -3.40 -0.91
N ILE A 130 -14.38 -2.74 -1.78
CA ILE A 130 -13.27 -3.37 -2.50
C ILE A 130 -12.21 -3.88 -1.51
N MET A 131 -11.89 -3.11 -0.48
CA MET A 131 -10.98 -3.53 0.58
C MET A 131 -11.48 -4.73 1.38
N LEU A 132 -12.76 -4.74 1.75
CA LEU A 132 -13.34 -5.90 2.42
C LEU A 132 -13.23 -7.16 1.55
N CYS A 133 -13.49 -7.04 0.24
CA CYS A 133 -13.33 -8.16 -0.68
C CYS A 133 -11.88 -8.68 -0.68
N TYR A 134 -10.89 -7.78 -0.68
CA TYR A 134 -9.49 -8.17 -0.55
C TYR A 134 -9.20 -8.86 0.78
N GLN A 135 -9.67 -8.27 1.89
CA GLN A 135 -9.44 -8.79 3.24
C GLN A 135 -10.07 -10.17 3.42
N PHE A 136 -11.28 -10.40 2.89
CA PHE A 136 -11.94 -11.69 2.92
C PHE A 136 -11.13 -12.76 2.17
N LEU A 137 -10.57 -12.40 1.01
CA LEU A 137 -9.68 -13.27 0.25
C LEU A 137 -8.39 -13.58 1.05
N ALA A 138 -7.77 -12.55 1.62
CA ALA A 138 -6.53 -12.68 2.39
C ALA A 138 -6.71 -13.50 3.68
N GLU A 139 -7.85 -13.37 4.37
CA GLU A 139 -8.16 -14.10 5.60
C GLU A 139 -8.38 -15.59 5.34
N LYS A 140 -9.07 -15.93 4.24
CA LYS A 140 -9.25 -17.33 3.80
C LYS A 140 -7.92 -18.01 3.53
N THR A 141 -6.95 -17.26 2.99
CA THR A 141 -5.58 -17.74 2.80
C THR A 141 -4.82 -17.90 4.12
N HIS A 142 -4.91 -16.92 5.03
CA HIS A 142 -4.17 -16.93 6.29
C HIS A 142 -4.53 -18.13 7.20
N ASN A 143 -5.81 -18.53 7.22
CA ASN A 143 -6.27 -19.71 7.95
C ASN A 143 -5.66 -21.02 7.39
N THR A 144 -5.34 -21.06 6.09
CA THR A 144 -4.67 -22.20 5.46
C THR A 144 -3.16 -22.20 5.78
N GLU A 145 -2.56 -21.02 5.94
CA GLU A 145 -1.14 -20.85 6.30
C GLU A 145 -0.84 -21.21 7.77
N GLN A 146 -1.75 -20.92 8.69
CA GLN A 146 -1.51 -21.16 10.13
C GLN A 146 -1.41 -22.66 10.48
N ASP A 147 -2.10 -23.53 9.73
CA ASP A 147 -2.02 -24.99 9.88
C ASP A 147 -0.73 -25.59 9.27
N GLN A 148 -0.12 -24.93 8.27
CA GLN A 148 1.07 -25.43 7.55
C GLN A 148 2.39 -24.75 8.00
N ALA A 149 2.34 -23.55 8.58
CA ALA A 149 3.50 -22.76 9.00
C ALA A 149 4.24 -23.30 10.24
N LYS A 150 3.80 -24.43 10.81
CA LYS A 150 4.56 -25.16 11.85
C LYS A 150 5.86 -25.76 11.32
N ASN A 151 6.01 -25.98 10.01
CA ASN A 151 7.13 -26.79 9.49
C ASN A 151 8.10 -26.10 8.51
N GLU A 152 7.76 -24.99 7.84
CA GLU A 152 8.68 -24.38 6.87
C GLU A 152 9.08 -22.94 7.19
N ARG A 153 10.41 -22.72 7.20
CA ARG A 153 11.08 -21.42 7.23
C ARG A 153 11.02 -20.86 5.81
N GLY A 154 10.26 -19.78 5.57
CA GLY A 154 10.00 -19.34 4.19
C GLY A 154 9.46 -17.92 4.07
N ILE A 155 9.44 -17.42 2.83
CA ILE A 155 8.93 -16.10 2.40
C ILE A 155 7.39 -16.05 2.46
N SER A 156 6.75 -17.22 2.58
CA SER A 156 5.29 -17.42 2.63
C SER A 156 4.51 -16.38 3.44
N PRO A 157 4.79 -16.11 4.74
CA PRO A 157 3.96 -15.21 5.53
C PRO A 157 4.09 -13.74 5.11
N LEU A 158 5.09 -13.39 4.29
CA LEU A 158 5.30 -12.03 3.77
C LEU A 158 4.71 -11.83 2.37
N LEU A 159 4.14 -12.88 1.76
CA LEU A 159 3.79 -12.88 0.35
C LEU A 159 2.76 -11.79 0.00
N LEU A 160 1.72 -11.62 0.83
CA LEU A 160 0.72 -10.56 0.68
C LEU A 160 1.36 -9.17 0.68
N LEU A 161 2.34 -8.95 1.56
CA LEU A 161 3.02 -7.66 1.69
C LEU A 161 3.97 -7.39 0.51
N ILE A 162 4.70 -8.42 0.06
CA ILE A 162 5.54 -8.37 -1.14
C ILE A 162 4.67 -8.09 -2.38
N GLY A 163 3.47 -8.68 -2.43
CA GLY A 163 2.49 -8.38 -3.48
C GLY A 163 2.12 -6.91 -3.53
N LEU A 164 1.73 -6.33 -2.38
CA LEU A 164 1.41 -4.90 -2.26
C LEU A 164 2.61 -4.00 -2.59
N MET A 165 3.82 -4.40 -2.21
CA MET A 165 5.07 -3.70 -2.55
C MET A 165 5.30 -3.64 -4.07
N ILE A 166 5.11 -4.77 -4.77
CA ILE A 166 5.24 -4.82 -6.24
C ILE A 166 4.20 -3.91 -6.89
N VAL A 167 2.95 -3.95 -6.41
CA VAL A 167 1.90 -3.07 -6.92
C VAL A 167 2.27 -1.60 -6.72
N ALA A 168 2.68 -1.20 -5.51
CA ALA A 168 3.11 0.16 -5.22
C ALA A 168 4.24 0.63 -6.16
N GLY A 169 5.26 -0.21 -6.35
CA GLY A 169 6.37 0.08 -7.26
C GLY A 169 5.96 0.17 -8.72
N SER A 170 5.06 -0.70 -9.18
CA SER A 170 4.55 -0.68 -10.55
C SER A 170 3.58 0.48 -10.84
N ALA A 171 2.83 0.93 -9.83
CA ALA A 171 1.88 2.04 -9.93
C ALA A 171 2.55 3.41 -9.88
N ALA A 172 3.68 3.53 -9.15
CA ALA A 172 4.42 4.78 -9.01
C ALA A 172 4.76 5.49 -10.35
N PRO A 173 5.33 4.83 -11.38
CA PRO A 173 5.62 5.49 -12.66
C PRO A 173 4.36 5.89 -13.43
N VAL A 174 3.31 5.07 -13.39
CA VAL A 174 2.01 5.37 -14.03
C VAL A 174 1.43 6.66 -13.46
N ILE A 175 1.39 6.76 -12.14
CA ILE A 175 0.77 7.89 -11.43
C ILE A 175 1.65 9.14 -11.50
N SER A 176 2.98 8.98 -11.49
CA SER A 176 3.92 10.08 -11.67
C SER A 176 3.78 10.75 -13.03
N ILE A 177 3.62 9.94 -14.09
CA ILE A 177 3.44 10.42 -15.46
C ILE A 177 2.01 10.96 -15.66
N GLY A 178 1.02 10.34 -15.02
CA GLY A 178 -0.39 10.64 -15.25
C GLY A 178 -0.96 11.90 -14.62
N GLY A 179 -0.21 12.61 -13.78
CA GLY A 179 -0.67 13.92 -13.30
C GLY A 179 -0.23 14.29 -11.89
N SER A 180 0.37 13.38 -11.11
CA SER A 180 0.90 13.74 -9.79
C SER A 180 2.20 13.02 -9.46
N LEU A 181 3.30 13.74 -9.68
CA LEU A 181 4.63 13.33 -9.25
C LEU A 181 4.66 13.03 -7.75
N LEU A 182 3.95 13.83 -6.93
CA LEU A 182 3.94 13.67 -5.47
C LEU A 182 3.32 12.33 -5.05
N ILE A 183 2.15 11.97 -5.59
CA ILE A 183 1.52 10.69 -5.25
C ILE A 183 2.39 9.52 -5.73
N GLY A 184 3.00 9.65 -6.91
CA GLY A 184 3.98 8.67 -7.41
C GLY A 184 5.21 8.52 -6.52
N GLN A 185 5.72 9.63 -5.98
CA GLN A 185 6.80 9.66 -4.99
C GLN A 185 6.40 9.02 -3.65
N LEU A 186 5.16 9.24 -3.18
CA LEU A 186 4.62 8.58 -1.99
C LEU A 186 4.44 7.07 -2.19
N LEU A 187 4.01 6.63 -3.38
CA LEU A 187 3.95 5.21 -3.75
C LEU A 187 5.35 4.58 -3.77
N GLY A 188 6.35 5.30 -4.30
CA GLY A 188 7.76 4.90 -4.23
C GLY A 188 8.26 4.77 -2.79
N ALA A 189 7.99 5.77 -1.95
CA ALA A 189 8.35 5.77 -0.54
C ALA A 189 7.67 4.64 0.23
N PHE A 190 6.40 4.39 -0.06
CA PHE A 190 5.65 3.29 0.50
C PHE A 190 6.22 1.93 0.07
N GLY A 191 6.51 1.75 -1.23
CA GLY A 191 7.17 0.55 -1.75
C GLY A 191 8.53 0.29 -1.12
N ALA A 192 9.36 1.34 -0.98
CA ALA A 192 10.67 1.26 -0.33
C ALA A 192 10.56 0.90 1.16
N ALA A 193 9.59 1.48 1.88
CA ALA A 193 9.33 1.17 3.28
C ALA A 193 8.85 -0.29 3.47
N LEU A 194 7.97 -0.77 2.59
CA LEU A 194 7.54 -2.18 2.59
C LEU A 194 8.71 -3.13 2.30
N PHE A 195 9.59 -2.78 1.37
CA PHE A 195 10.80 -3.57 1.08
C PHE A 195 11.73 -3.65 2.29
N GLY A 196 11.99 -2.51 2.96
CA GLY A 196 12.79 -2.45 4.17
C GLY A 196 12.24 -3.33 5.29
N TYR A 197 10.93 -3.27 5.53
CA TYR A 197 10.26 -4.14 6.49
C TYR A 197 10.33 -5.62 6.08
N ALA A 198 10.05 -5.96 4.82
CA ALA A 198 10.06 -7.35 4.35
C ALA A 198 11.46 -7.98 4.47
N LEU A 199 12.51 -7.23 4.15
CA LEU A 199 13.89 -7.65 4.33
C LEU A 199 14.19 -7.90 5.82
N MET A 200 13.81 -6.97 6.70
CA MET A 200 14.05 -7.13 8.13
C MET A 200 13.28 -8.29 8.72
N ALA A 201 11.99 -8.42 8.43
CA ALA A 201 11.16 -9.52 8.90
C ALA A 201 11.65 -10.89 8.38
N TYR A 202 12.23 -10.94 7.17
CA TYR A 202 12.92 -12.14 6.69
C TYR A 202 14.17 -12.47 7.51
N VAL A 203 15.00 -11.48 7.83
CA VAL A 203 16.24 -11.64 8.61
C VAL A 203 15.95 -12.01 10.07
N THR A 204 15.00 -11.32 10.71
CA THR A 204 14.63 -11.51 12.12
C THR A 204 13.66 -12.66 12.32
N LYS A 205 13.10 -13.22 11.24
CA LYS A 205 12.13 -14.33 11.24
C LYS A 205 10.87 -14.01 12.02
N GLU A 206 10.47 -12.75 12.01
CA GLU A 206 9.24 -12.33 12.67
C GLU A 206 8.01 -12.83 11.90
N LYS A 207 7.07 -13.43 12.64
CA LYS A 207 5.76 -13.82 12.13
C LYS A 207 4.72 -12.96 12.82
N GLN A 208 4.05 -12.12 12.06
CA GLN A 208 2.96 -11.29 12.56
C GLN A 208 1.76 -11.48 11.63
N SER A 209 0.61 -11.74 12.22
CA SER A 209 -0.65 -11.89 11.49
C SER A 209 -1.20 -10.51 11.09
N HIS A 210 -1.92 -10.49 9.97
CA HIS A 210 -2.68 -9.32 9.51
C HIS A 210 -1.87 -8.02 9.25
N THR A 211 -0.55 -8.10 9.13
CA THR A 211 0.30 -6.92 8.87
C THR A 211 0.04 -6.25 7.53
N SER A 212 -0.68 -6.91 6.62
CA SER A 212 -1.10 -6.38 5.33
C SER A 212 -2.28 -5.40 5.42
N ILE A 213 -3.06 -5.37 6.52
CA ILE A 213 -4.24 -4.49 6.64
C ILE A 213 -3.86 -3.01 6.54
N PRO A 214 -2.94 -2.47 7.36
CA PRO A 214 -2.58 -1.05 7.26
C PRO A 214 -1.88 -0.74 5.93
N ALA A 215 -1.10 -1.68 5.39
CA ALA A 215 -0.42 -1.53 4.11
C ALA A 215 -1.41 -1.41 2.94
N LEU A 216 -2.43 -2.26 2.90
CA LEU A 216 -3.51 -2.18 1.92
C LEU A 216 -4.25 -0.86 2.03
N LEU A 217 -4.52 -0.43 3.26
CA LEU A 217 -5.20 0.81 3.59
C LEU A 217 -4.51 2.04 2.99
N ILE A 218 -3.19 2.14 3.20
CA ILE A 218 -2.37 3.22 2.63
C ILE A 218 -2.33 3.13 1.10
N LEU A 219 -2.06 1.94 0.54
CA LEU A 219 -1.93 1.76 -0.91
C LEU A 219 -3.20 2.13 -1.66
N ALA A 220 -4.35 1.62 -1.24
CA ALA A 220 -5.60 1.93 -1.90
C ALA A 220 -6.00 3.39 -1.67
N GLY A 221 -5.65 3.98 -0.53
CA GLY A 221 -5.74 5.43 -0.32
C GLY A 221 -4.97 6.21 -1.37
N LEU A 222 -3.72 5.84 -1.66
CA LEU A 222 -2.89 6.47 -2.71
C LEU A 222 -3.46 6.28 -4.12
N ILE A 223 -3.94 5.07 -4.44
CA ILE A 223 -4.55 4.77 -5.76
C ILE A 223 -5.89 5.49 -5.95
N THR A 224 -6.72 5.59 -4.91
CA THR A 224 -8.00 6.32 -5.01
C THR A 224 -7.78 7.83 -5.10
N GLN A 225 -6.85 8.38 -4.30
CA GLN A 225 -6.49 9.79 -4.43
C GLN A 225 -5.85 10.12 -5.76
N SER A 226 -5.13 9.21 -6.41
CA SER A 226 -4.57 9.48 -7.74
C SER A 226 -5.64 9.71 -8.81
N HIS A 227 -6.81 9.07 -8.69
CA HIS A 227 -7.93 9.37 -9.59
C HIS A 227 -8.46 10.80 -9.41
N VAL A 228 -8.55 11.27 -8.15
CA VAL A 228 -9.18 12.57 -7.84
C VAL A 228 -8.21 13.75 -7.92
N LEU A 229 -6.94 13.55 -7.58
CA LEU A 229 -5.92 14.61 -7.54
C LEU A 229 -5.04 14.67 -8.79
N ALA A 230 -4.89 13.55 -9.49
CA ALA A 230 -4.04 13.45 -10.68
C ALA A 230 -4.86 13.22 -11.96
N ASP A 231 -6.19 13.34 -11.88
CA ASP A 231 -7.14 13.13 -12.99
C ASP A 231 -6.92 11.83 -13.78
N ILE A 232 -6.37 10.80 -13.12
CA ILE A 232 -6.09 9.51 -13.77
C ILE A 232 -7.41 8.84 -14.15
N PRO A 233 -7.56 8.31 -15.37
CA PRO A 233 -8.78 7.64 -15.80
C PRO A 233 -9.23 6.54 -14.83
N LEU A 234 -10.55 6.46 -14.60
CA LEU A 234 -11.14 5.43 -13.73
C LEU A 234 -10.72 4.01 -14.12
N SER A 235 -10.62 3.75 -15.43
CA SER A 235 -10.16 2.47 -15.99
C SER A 235 -8.76 2.10 -15.50
N VAL A 236 -7.84 3.06 -15.48
CA VAL A 236 -6.46 2.87 -15.01
C VAL A 236 -6.44 2.62 -13.49
N MET A 237 -7.23 3.39 -12.72
CA MET A 237 -7.36 3.17 -11.27
C MET A 237 -7.89 1.76 -10.97
N LEU A 238 -8.92 1.30 -11.68
CA LEU A 238 -9.48 -0.05 -11.52
C LEU A 238 -8.49 -1.15 -11.92
N MET A 239 -7.69 -0.94 -12.99
CA MET A 239 -6.64 -1.87 -13.38
C MET A 239 -5.55 -1.99 -12.30
N LEU A 240 -5.10 -0.86 -11.73
CA LEU A 240 -4.13 -0.85 -10.64
C LEU A 240 -4.72 -1.50 -9.37
N ALA A 241 -5.98 -1.23 -9.04
CA ALA A 241 -6.67 -1.88 -7.92
C ALA A 241 -6.81 -3.39 -8.15
N ALA A 242 -7.10 -3.84 -9.37
CA ALA A 242 -7.17 -5.26 -9.72
C ALA A 242 -5.81 -5.97 -9.56
N SER A 243 -4.70 -5.27 -9.81
CA SER A 243 -3.35 -5.84 -9.61
C SER A 243 -3.08 -6.23 -8.16
N CYS A 244 -3.69 -5.56 -7.17
CA CYS A 244 -3.61 -5.95 -5.76
C CYS A 244 -4.15 -7.37 -5.53
N PHE A 245 -5.18 -7.79 -6.26
CA PHE A 245 -5.84 -9.08 -6.06
C PHE A 245 -5.08 -10.29 -6.62
N VAL A 246 -4.04 -10.07 -7.43
CA VAL A 246 -3.28 -11.16 -8.07
C VAL A 246 -2.64 -12.08 -7.03
N THR A 247 -2.00 -11.53 -6.00
CA THR A 247 -1.37 -12.32 -4.92
C THR A 247 -2.37 -13.15 -4.10
N PRO A 248 -3.45 -12.57 -3.52
CA PRO A 248 -4.42 -13.36 -2.76
C PRO A 248 -5.17 -14.39 -3.61
N ILE A 249 -5.44 -14.10 -4.90
CA ILE A 249 -6.05 -15.08 -5.82
C ILE A 249 -5.07 -16.24 -6.10
N ALA A 250 -3.81 -15.93 -6.41
CA ALA A 250 -2.80 -16.96 -6.67
C ALA A 250 -2.56 -17.86 -5.45
N LEU A 251 -2.59 -17.27 -4.26
CA LEU A 251 -2.57 -17.99 -2.99
C LEU A 251 -3.78 -18.91 -2.80
N LEU A 252 -4.99 -18.39 -3.06
CA LEU A 252 -6.23 -19.17 -2.94
C LEU A 252 -6.27 -20.36 -3.91
N LEU A 253 -5.67 -20.23 -5.10
CA LEU A 253 -5.56 -21.30 -6.09
C LEU A 253 -4.46 -22.32 -5.74
N SER A 254 -3.44 -21.90 -4.99
CA SER A 254 -2.32 -22.75 -4.59
C SER A 254 -2.64 -23.51 -3.30
N ASN A 255 -3.36 -24.64 -3.42
CA ASN A 255 -3.76 -25.52 -2.30
C ASN A 255 -2.61 -26.04 -1.38
N GLN A 256 -1.34 -25.90 -1.75
CA GLN A 256 -0.19 -26.29 -0.93
C GLN A 256 0.94 -25.30 -1.10
N GLN A 257 1.40 -24.71 0.00
CA GLN A 257 2.46 -23.71 -0.01
C GLN A 257 3.83 -24.37 0.10
N SER A 258 4.68 -24.19 -0.90
CA SER A 258 6.11 -24.51 -0.86
C SER A 258 6.88 -23.25 -1.23
N ASN A 259 8.08 -23.05 -0.69
CA ASN A 259 8.94 -21.91 -1.03
C ASN A 259 9.10 -21.70 -2.55
N LYS A 260 9.14 -22.78 -3.35
CA LYS A 260 9.20 -22.70 -4.82
C LYS A 260 7.94 -22.06 -5.42
N LYS A 261 6.76 -22.41 -4.90
CA LYS A 261 5.48 -21.83 -5.33
C LYS A 261 5.32 -20.38 -4.88
N SER A 262 5.81 -20.02 -3.70
CA SER A 262 5.83 -18.61 -3.25
C SER A 262 6.66 -17.73 -4.19
N VAL A 263 7.82 -18.21 -4.66
CA VAL A 263 8.63 -17.50 -5.68
C VAL A 263 7.88 -17.39 -7.01
N ILE A 264 7.19 -18.44 -7.45
CA ILE A 264 6.36 -18.39 -8.67
C ILE A 264 5.25 -17.34 -8.55
N ILE A 265 4.60 -17.23 -7.38
CA ILE A 265 3.57 -16.21 -7.13
C ILE A 265 4.16 -14.80 -7.20
N ILE A 266 5.35 -14.57 -6.63
CA ILE A 266 6.06 -13.28 -6.73
C ILE A 266 6.35 -12.94 -8.20
N ILE A 267 6.87 -13.90 -8.97
CA ILE A 267 7.18 -13.71 -10.39
C ILE A 267 5.90 -13.41 -11.17
N SER A 268 4.82 -14.14 -10.91
CA SER A 268 3.52 -13.90 -11.55
C SER A 268 2.96 -12.52 -11.22
N GLN A 269 3.04 -12.10 -9.94
CA GLN A 269 2.66 -10.75 -9.52
C GLN A 269 3.48 -9.70 -10.26
N LEU A 270 4.80 -9.88 -10.39
CA LEU A 270 5.69 -8.94 -11.05
C LEU A 270 5.37 -8.82 -12.55
N ILE A 271 5.14 -9.95 -13.23
CA ILE A 271 4.76 -9.97 -14.65
C ILE A 271 3.40 -9.28 -14.85
N ILE A 272 2.38 -9.66 -14.07
CA ILE A 272 1.04 -9.10 -14.24
C ILE A 272 1.02 -7.61 -13.87
N SER A 273 1.64 -7.20 -12.77
CA SER A 273 1.71 -5.80 -12.37
C SER A 273 2.53 -4.96 -13.36
N GLY A 274 3.61 -5.53 -13.93
CA GLY A 274 4.39 -4.90 -14.99
C GLY A 274 3.59 -4.73 -16.29
N LEU A 275 2.83 -5.75 -16.71
CA LEU A 275 1.93 -5.67 -17.86
C LEU A 275 0.83 -4.64 -17.65
N ILE A 276 0.18 -4.65 -16.48
CA ILE A 276 -0.84 -3.67 -16.10
C ILE A 276 -0.25 -2.26 -16.12
N SER A 277 0.91 -2.05 -15.50
CA SER A 277 1.61 -0.76 -15.50
C SER A 277 1.96 -0.29 -16.91
N GLY A 278 2.48 -1.18 -17.76
CA GLY A 278 2.77 -0.86 -19.17
C GLY A 278 1.53 -0.47 -19.98
N LEU A 279 0.42 -1.21 -19.81
CA LEU A 279 -0.86 -0.87 -20.44
C LEU A 279 -1.43 0.43 -19.89
N SER A 280 -1.35 0.66 -18.58
CA SER A 280 -1.80 1.90 -17.94
C SER A 280 -0.97 3.10 -18.40
N LEU A 281 0.35 2.96 -18.53
CA LEU A 281 1.20 3.99 -19.13
C LEU A 281 0.75 4.30 -20.56
N TRP A 282 0.47 3.28 -21.35
CA TRP A 282 -0.04 3.48 -22.71
C TRP A 282 -1.40 4.18 -22.75
N LEU A 283 -2.25 4.01 -21.75
CA LEU A 283 -3.55 4.71 -21.68
C LEU A 283 -3.42 6.16 -21.20
N VAL A 284 -2.40 6.46 -20.40
CA VAL A 284 -2.16 7.79 -19.80
C VAL A 284 -1.27 8.68 -20.69
N TRP A 285 -0.33 8.09 -21.43
CA TRP A 285 0.63 8.77 -22.30
C TRP A 285 0.02 9.52 -23.51
N PRO A 286 -1.00 9.00 -24.23
CA PRO A 286 -1.55 9.70 -25.39
C PRO A 286 -2.40 10.92 -24.99
N GLU A 287 -2.93 11.00 -23.77
CA GLU A 287 -3.71 12.15 -23.31
C GLU A 287 -2.84 13.29 -22.72
N SER A 288 -1.64 12.98 -22.22
CA SER A 288 -0.73 13.97 -21.62
C SER A 288 0.20 14.66 -22.62
N SER A 289 0.38 14.12 -23.83
CA SER A 289 1.24 14.70 -24.88
C SER A 289 0.62 15.89 -25.65
N LEU A 290 -0.62 16.26 -25.35
CA LEU A 290 -1.37 17.35 -25.98
C LEU A 290 -1.50 18.62 -25.10
N TYR A 291 -0.86 18.64 -23.92
CA TYR A 291 -0.79 19.79 -23.03
C TYR A 291 0.66 20.19 -22.72
#